data_AF-A0A377E7W9-F1
#
_entry.id   AF-A0A377E7W9-F1
#
_cell.length_a   1.000
_cell.length_b   1.000
_cell.length_c   1.000
_cell.angle_alpha   90.00
_cell.angle_beta   90.00
_cell.angle_gamma   90.00
#
_symmetry.space_group_name_H-M   'P 1'
#
loop_
_entity.id
_entity.type
_entity.pdbx_description
1 polymer ?
#
loop_
_entity_poly.entity_id
_entity_poly.type
_entity_poly.pdbx_seq_one_letter_code
_entity_poly.pdbx_strand_id
1 'polypeptide(L)' 'MKLIEGTVAAVPPQGGRKHPQQEFLQVDTSKILFICGGAFAGLDKVISHRVETGSGIGFGATVKRSPTKQAKRAAGAG' A
#
# COMPACT_ATOMS: atom_id res chain seq x y z
N MET A 1 13.12 7.66 -6.64
CA MET A 1 12.11 8.67 -6.22
C MET A 1 12.85 9.67 -5.36
N LYS A 2 13.02 10.93 -5.78
CA LYS A 2 14.14 11.78 -5.31
C LYS A 2 14.12 12.16 -3.82
N LEU A 3 12.94 12.33 -3.22
CA LEU A 3 12.86 12.86 -1.84
C LEU A 3 13.33 11.86 -0.79
N ILE A 4 12.89 10.61 -0.90
CA ILE A 4 13.19 9.52 0.05
C ILE A 4 14.59 8.93 -0.20
N GLU A 5 15.03 8.97 -1.45
CA GLU A 5 16.34 8.46 -1.90
C GLU A 5 17.51 9.37 -1.48
N GLY A 6 17.24 10.66 -1.27
CA GLY A 6 18.25 11.68 -1.01
C GLY A 6 18.30 12.69 -2.15
N THR A 7 18.07 13.95 -1.82
CA THR A 7 18.16 15.08 -2.74
C THR A 7 18.46 16.35 -1.97
N VAL A 8 19.03 17.34 -2.66
CA VAL A 8 19.04 18.73 -2.18
C VAL A 8 17.73 19.39 -2.63
N ALA A 9 16.83 19.68 -1.70
CA ALA A 9 15.54 20.30 -1.95
C ALA A 9 15.55 21.78 -1.54
N ALA A 10 15.01 22.63 -2.39
CA ALA A 10 14.84 24.06 -2.11
C ALA A 10 13.54 24.31 -1.33
N VAL A 11 13.67 24.80 -0.09
CA VAL A 11 12.55 25.06 0.84
C VAL A 11 12.47 26.56 1.13
N PRO A 12 11.28 27.21 1.02
CA PRO A 12 11.13 28.61 1.40
C PRO A 12 11.28 28.78 2.93
N PRO A 13 12.05 29.77 3.41
CA PRO A 13 12.34 29.96 4.85
C PRO A 13 11.13 30.42 5.68
N GLN A 14 10.13 31.04 5.05
CA GLN A 14 8.91 31.52 5.70
C GLN A 14 7.70 31.05 4.91
N GLY A 15 6.68 30.56 5.61
CA GLY A 15 5.39 30.20 5.01
C GLY A 15 4.70 31.45 4.45
N GLY A 16 4.44 31.47 3.14
CA GLY A 16 3.86 32.62 2.44
C GLY A 16 3.89 32.44 0.92
N ARG A 17 3.26 33.37 0.18
CA ARG A 17 3.33 33.39 -1.29
C ARG A 17 4.76 33.69 -1.72
N LYS A 18 5.26 32.90 -2.68
CA LYS A 18 6.59 33.02 -3.29
C LYS A 18 6.82 34.45 -3.80
N HIS A 19 7.66 35.23 -3.12
CA HIS A 19 8.13 36.52 -3.64
C HIS A 19 9.37 36.27 -4.54
N PRO A 20 9.49 36.89 -5.73
CA PRO A 20 10.54 36.57 -6.71
C PRO A 20 11.99 36.72 -6.21
N GLN A 21 12.22 37.56 -5.20
CA GLN A 21 13.55 37.82 -4.61
C GLN A 21 13.84 37.00 -3.35
N GLN A 22 12.95 36.08 -2.96
CA GLN A 22 13.11 35.32 -1.72
C GLN A 22 14.19 34.24 -1.90
N GLU A 23 15.18 34.26 -1.01
CA GLU A 23 16.20 33.21 -0.94
C GLU A 23 15.58 31.88 -0.50
N PHE A 24 16.02 30.79 -1.13
CA PHE A 24 15.59 29.43 -0.80
C PHE A 24 16.66 28.75 0.05
N LEU A 25 16.23 28.05 1.09
CA LEU A 25 17.10 27.18 1.89
C LEU A 25 17.29 25.86 1.15
N GLN A 26 18.53 25.40 1.07
CA GLN A 26 18.84 24.10 0.51
C GLN A 26 18.88 23.06 1.63
N VAL A 27 18.04 22.03 1.52
CA VAL A 27 17.92 20.96 2.52
C VAL A 27 18.35 19.63 1.89
N ASP A 28 19.38 19.00 2.45
CA ASP A 28 19.80 17.65 2.07
C ASP A 28 18.93 16.61 2.80
N THR A 29 18.24 15.77 2.04
CA THR A 29 17.35 14.73 2.58
C THR A 29 18.03 13.39 2.85
N SER A 30 19.30 13.19 2.51
CA SER A 30 20.00 11.90 2.65
C SER A 30 20.09 11.37 4.09
N LYS A 31 19.85 12.21 5.10
CA LYS A 31 19.86 11.82 6.53
C LYS A 31 18.52 12.05 7.23
N ILE A 32 17.46 12.31 6.47
CA ILE A 32 16.10 12.44 7.01
C ILE A 32 15.46 11.06 7.04
N LEU A 33 14.99 10.64 8.23
CA LEU A 33 14.23 9.40 8.39
C LEU A 33 12.78 9.60 7.91
N PHE A 34 12.36 8.82 6.92
CA PHE A 34 10.98 8.79 6.44
C PHE A 34 10.25 7.57 7.02
N ILE A 35 9.14 7.81 7.72
CA ILE A 35 8.21 6.76 8.18
C ILE A 35 6.93 6.88 7.35
N CYS A 36 6.68 5.90 6.48
CA CYS A 36 5.47 5.84 5.68
C CYS A 36 4.49 4.83 6.28
N GLY A 37 3.25 5.24 6.55
CA GLY A 37 2.22 4.38 7.12
C GLY A 37 0.81 4.75 6.64
N GLY A 38 -0.11 3.79 6.71
CA GLY A 38 -1.51 3.95 6.32
C GLY A 38 -2.30 2.66 6.47
N ALA A 39 -3.63 2.75 6.42
CA ALA A 39 -4.52 1.58 6.38
C ALA A 39 -4.72 1.14 4.92
N PHE A 40 -4.37 -0.11 4.61
CA PHE A 40 -4.48 -0.65 3.25
C PHE A 40 -5.71 -1.55 3.11
N ALA A 41 -6.86 -0.93 2.82
CA ALA A 41 -8.09 -1.68 2.58
C ALA A 41 -7.95 -2.62 1.37
N GLY A 42 -8.29 -3.89 1.53
CA GLY A 42 -8.24 -4.89 0.46
C GLY A 42 -6.86 -5.52 0.21
N LEU A 43 -5.83 -5.15 0.99
CA LEU A 43 -4.50 -5.77 0.89
C LEU A 43 -4.53 -7.27 1.20
N ASP A 44 -5.44 -7.70 2.08
CA ASP A 44 -5.74 -9.10 2.40
C ASP A 44 -6.09 -9.92 1.16
N LYS A 45 -6.94 -9.38 0.27
CA LYS A 45 -7.32 -10.04 -0.99
C LYS A 45 -6.13 -10.17 -1.94
N VAL A 46 -5.35 -9.10 -2.09
CA VAL A 46 -4.14 -9.10 -2.94
C VAL A 46 -3.13 -10.14 -2.45
N ILE A 47 -2.92 -10.22 -1.13
CA ILE A 47 -2.06 -11.24 -0.52
C ILE A 47 -2.63 -12.65 -0.76
N SER A 48 -3.93 -12.86 -0.55
CA SER A 48 -4.57 -14.17 -0.79
C SER A 48 -4.36 -14.64 -2.22
N HIS A 49 -4.60 -13.78 -3.21
CA HIS A 49 -4.38 -14.10 -4.62
C HIS A 49 -2.92 -14.43 -4.96
N ARG A 50 -1.96 -13.79 -4.28
CA ARG A 50 -0.53 -14.07 -4.51
C ARG A 50 -0.08 -15.40 -3.91
N VAL A 51 -0.57 -15.72 -2.70
CA VAL A 51 -0.14 -16.91 -1.94
C VAL A 51 -0.86 -18.17 -2.41
N GLU A 52 -2.08 -18.04 -2.94
CA GLU A 52 -2.85 -19.16 -3.47
C GLU A 52 -2.23 -19.74 -4.74
N THR A 53 -1.39 -20.77 -4.57
CA THR A 53 -0.91 -21.63 -5.65
C THR A 53 -1.90 -22.79 -5.83
N GLY A 54 -2.37 -23.02 -7.05
CA GLY A 54 -3.26 -24.15 -7.36
C GLY A 54 -4.77 -23.88 -7.32
N SER A 55 -5.23 -22.65 -7.05
CA SER A 55 -6.65 -22.23 -7.17
C SER A 55 -7.12 -22.04 -8.64
N GLY A 56 -6.45 -22.67 -9.61
CA GLY A 56 -6.74 -22.55 -11.04
C GLY A 56 -7.93 -23.40 -11.49
N ILE A 57 -8.29 -23.28 -12.77
CA ILE A 57 -9.26 -24.19 -13.41
C ILE A 57 -8.46 -25.30 -14.08
N GLY A 58 -8.68 -26.55 -13.66
CA GLY A 58 -8.02 -27.73 -14.22
C GLY A 58 -8.17 -28.94 -13.31
N PHE A 59 -8.07 -30.16 -13.86
CA PHE A 59 -8.34 -31.41 -13.12
C PHE A 59 -7.39 -31.65 -11.92
N GLY A 60 -6.21 -31.00 -11.88
CA GLY A 60 -5.26 -31.05 -10.76
C GLY A 60 -5.31 -29.84 -9.83
N ALA A 61 -6.27 -28.92 -10.00
CA ALA A 61 -6.35 -27.72 -9.19
C ALA A 61 -6.98 -27.99 -7.81
N THR A 62 -6.42 -27.36 -6.78
CA THR A 62 -6.96 -27.43 -5.42
C THR A 62 -7.98 -26.31 -5.24
N VAL A 63 -9.26 -26.63 -5.39
CA VAL A 63 -10.35 -25.64 -5.25
C VAL A 63 -10.69 -25.45 -3.76
N LYS A 64 -10.32 -24.29 -3.19
CA LYS A 64 -10.80 -23.88 -1.87
C LYS A 64 -12.30 -23.53 -1.93
N ARG A 65 -13.11 -24.20 -1.11
CA ARG A 65 -14.55 -23.89 -0.95
C ARG A 65 -14.68 -22.68 -0.01
N SER A 66 -15.39 -21.62 -0.43
CA SER A 66 -15.56 -20.44 0.43
C SER A 66 -16.39 -20.78 1.69
N PRO A 67 -15.96 -20.33 2.89
CA PRO A 67 -16.64 -20.66 4.15
C PRO A 67 -18.08 -20.11 4.21
N THR A 68 -18.38 -19.05 3.45
CA THR A 68 -19.71 -18.43 3.40
C THR A 68 -20.79 -19.35 2.81
N LYS A 69 -20.42 -20.38 2.02
CA LYS A 69 -21.39 -21.36 1.48
C LYS A 69 -21.65 -22.57 2.40
N GLN A 70 -20.79 -22.85 3.38
CA GLN A 70 -20.99 -23.98 4.29
C GLN A 70 -22.09 -23.71 5.34
N ALA A 71 -22.16 -22.48 5.86
CA ALA A 71 -23.14 -22.11 6.89
C ALA A 71 -24.61 -22.25 6.42
N LYS A 72 -24.90 -21.99 5.13
CA LYS A 72 -26.27 -22.14 4.58
C LYS A 72 -26.73 -23.59 4.37
N ARG A 73 -25.81 -24.56 4.30
CA ARG A 73 -26.16 -25.98 4.11
C ARG A 73 -26.45 -26.70 5.43
N ALA A 74 -25.89 -26.23 6.54
CA ALA A 74 -26.14 -26.82 7.87
C ALA A 74 -27.48 -26.34 8.47
N ALA A 75 -27.98 -25.16 8.07
CA ALA A 75 -29.22 -24.58 8.62
C ALA A 75 -30.50 -24.98 7.88
N GLY A 76 -30.42 -25.78 6.81
CA GLY A 76 -31.57 -26.21 5.99
C GLY A 76 -31.96 -27.68 6.15
N ALA A 77 -31.39 -28.38 7.14
CA ALA A 77 -31.79 -29.73 7.52
C ALA A 77 -32.50 -29.65 8.87
N GLY A 78 -33.73 -29.14 8.85
CA GLY A 78 -34.66 -29.07 9.97
C GLY A 78 -36.07 -29.07 9.43
#